data_AF-A0A5J6SM04-F1
#
_entry.id   AF-A0A5J6SM04-F1
#
_cell.length_a   1.000
_cell.length_b   1.000
_cell.length_c   1.000
_cell.angle_alpha   90.00
_cell.angle_beta   90.00
_cell.angle_gamma   90.00
#
_symmetry.space_group_name_H-M   'P 1'
#
loop_
_entity.id
_entity.type
_entity.pdbx_description
1 polymer ?
#
loop_
_entity_poly.entity_id
_entity_poly.type
_entity_poly.pdbx_seq_one_letter_code
_entity_poly.pdbx_strand_id
1 'polypeptide(L)'
;MGVFSYLLIGHLIGDYLLQTNWMARNKSKKWLPLLVHCIVYTVIIIGILYIGNGWLPLNAILLIFVSHLILDKRVFVVWWVKNIMGAKEKDAGWLIIIADQIFHIIVLGAIAHYWYS
;
A
#
# COMPACT_ATOMS: atom_id res chain seq x y z
N MET A 1 -3.16 -20.15 -7.48
CA MET A 1 -3.41 -18.71 -7.24
C MET A 1 -2.24 -17.94 -7.85
N GLY A 2 -2.49 -16.82 -8.54
CA GLY A 2 -1.42 -16.04 -9.18
C GLY A 2 -0.68 -15.14 -8.19
N VAL A 3 0.49 -14.64 -8.60
CA VAL A 3 1.32 -13.70 -7.81
C VAL A 3 0.52 -12.53 -7.30
N PHE A 4 -0.31 -11.91 -8.16
CA PHE A 4 -1.19 -10.80 -7.76
C PHE A 4 -2.09 -11.16 -6.57
N SER A 5 -2.65 -12.37 -6.51
CA SER A 5 -3.51 -12.80 -5.41
C SER A 5 -2.75 -12.86 -4.09
N TYR A 6 -1.51 -13.35 -4.08
CA TYR A 6 -0.67 -13.38 -2.87
C TYR A 6 -0.27 -11.98 -2.44
N LEU A 7 0.13 -11.13 -3.39
CA LEU A 7 0.45 -9.73 -3.11
C LEU A 7 -0.77 -9.00 -2.51
N LEU A 8 -1.95 -9.20 -3.07
CA LEU A 8 -3.20 -8.62 -2.58
C LEU A 8 -3.53 -9.10 -1.16
N ILE A 9 -3.39 -10.40 -0.89
CA ILE A 9 -3.60 -10.94 0.47
C ILE A 9 -2.59 -10.32 1.45
N GLY A 10 -1.31 -10.29 1.09
CA GLY A 10 -0.28 -9.67 1.93
C GLY A 10 -0.55 -8.19 2.19
N HIS A 11 -1.05 -7.47 1.19
CA HIS A 11 -1.45 -6.08 1.32
C HIS A 11 -2.58 -5.91 2.34
N LEU A 12 -3.66 -6.70 2.21
CA LEU A 12 -4.79 -6.63 3.14
C LEU A 12 -4.37 -6.97 4.58
N ILE A 13 -3.49 -7.95 4.77
CA ILE A 13 -2.96 -8.30 6.08
C ILE A 13 -2.10 -7.16 6.65
N GLY A 14 -1.19 -6.60 5.85
CA GLY A 14 -0.30 -5.53 6.27
C GLY A 14 -1.01 -4.21 6.59
N ASP A 15 -1.93 -3.78 5.73
CA ASP A 15 -2.62 -2.48 5.84
C ASP A 15 -3.77 -2.46 6.84
N TYR A 16 -4.42 -3.60 7.09
CA TYR A 16 -5.59 -3.67 7.97
C TYR A 16 -5.33 -4.45 9.24
N LEU A 17 -4.90 -5.71 9.14
CA LEU A 17 -4.81 -6.58 10.32
C LEU A 17 -3.63 -6.21 11.22
N LEU A 18 -2.50 -5.81 10.62
CA LEU A 18 -1.27 -5.49 11.35
C LEU A 18 -1.02 -3.99 11.53
N GLN A 19 -1.84 -3.15 10.90
CA GLN A 19 -1.80 -1.71 11.11
C GLN A 19 -2.45 -1.35 12.44
N THR A 20 -1.64 -1.02 13.44
CA THR A 20 -2.14 -0.59 14.75
C THR A 20 -2.77 0.81 14.70
N ASN A 21 -3.63 1.11 15.68
CA ASN A 21 -4.21 2.45 15.85
C ASN A 21 -3.16 3.57 15.93
N TRP A 22 -1.97 3.29 16.48
CA TRP A 22 -0.87 4.24 16.52
C TRP A 22 -0.33 4.55 15.11
N MET A 23 -0.15 3.51 14.26
CA MET A 23 0.26 3.70 12.86
C MET A 23 -0.80 4.47 12.10
N ALA A 24 -2.06 4.02 12.13
CA ALA A 24 -3.16 4.59 11.35
C ALA A 24 -3.37 6.10 11.65
N ARG A 25 -3.28 6.50 12.93
CA ARG A 25 -3.49 7.91 13.33
C ARG A 25 -2.31 8.83 13.00
N ASN A 26 -1.11 8.29 12.83
CA ASN A 26 0.12 9.09 12.77
C ASN A 26 0.94 8.95 11.48
N LYS A 27 0.75 7.90 10.65
CA LYS A 27 1.60 7.64 9.47
C LYS A 27 1.62 8.77 8.45
N SER A 28 0.49 9.46 8.28
CA SER A 28 0.41 10.64 7.41
C SER A 28 1.12 11.89 7.97
N LYS A 29 1.37 11.94 9.29
CA LYS A 29 1.88 13.14 10.00
C LYS A 29 3.32 13.00 10.48
N LYS A 30 3.77 11.78 10.80
CA LYS A 30 5.06 11.50 11.43
C LYS A 30 5.82 10.44 10.65
N TRP A 31 7.15 10.57 10.59
CA TRP A 31 8.00 9.62 9.86
C TRP A 31 8.15 8.27 10.55
N LEU A 32 8.31 8.24 11.87
CA LEU A 32 8.51 6.98 12.60
C LEU A 32 7.34 5.98 12.43
N PRO A 33 6.06 6.37 12.63
CA PRO A 33 4.93 5.45 12.42
C PRO A 33 4.78 5.01 10.97
N LEU A 34 5.12 5.88 10.02
CA LEU A 34 5.12 5.55 8.59
C LEU A 34 6.17 4.51 8.26
N LEU A 35 7.42 4.73 8.68
CA LEU A 35 8.52 3.80 8.41
C LEU A 35 8.28 2.45 9.06
N VAL A 36 7.83 2.41 10.32
CA VAL A 36 7.48 1.15 10.99
C VAL A 36 6.38 0.42 10.22
N HIS A 37 5.34 1.13 9.79
CA HIS A 37 4.26 0.54 9.01
C HIS A 37 4.76 -0.01 7.66
N CYS A 38 5.52 0.77 6.89
CA CYS A 38 6.08 0.32 5.61
C CYS A 38 6.99 -0.90 5.79
N ILE A 39 7.80 -0.97 6.85
CA ILE A 39 8.66 -2.12 7.14
C ILE A 39 7.80 -3.36 7.41
N VAL A 40 6.82 -3.26 8.32
CA VAL A 40 5.90 -4.37 8.65
C VAL A 40 5.16 -4.83 7.40
N TYR A 41 4.63 -3.89 6.63
CA TYR A 41 3.92 -4.15 5.38
C TYR A 41 4.80 -4.91 4.38
N THR A 42 6.01 -4.42 4.10
CA THR A 42 6.93 -5.06 3.15
C THR A 42 7.35 -6.46 3.59
N VAL A 43 7.61 -6.66 4.89
CA VAL A 43 7.93 -7.99 5.43
C VAL A 43 6.78 -8.98 5.20
N ILE A 44 5.54 -8.55 5.42
CA ILE A 44 4.35 -9.38 5.23
C ILE A 44 4.10 -9.70 3.76
N ILE A 45 4.26 -8.73 2.86
CA ILE A 45 4.18 -8.95 1.42
C ILE A 45 5.18 -10.02 0.96
N ILE A 46 6.44 -9.91 1.37
CA ILE A 46 7.48 -10.88 1.02
C ILE A 46 7.15 -12.24 1.60
N GLY A 47 6.76 -12.31 2.87
CA GLY A 47 6.42 -13.57 3.54
C GLY A 47 5.23 -14.29 2.89
N ILE A 48 4.14 -13.57 2.57
CA ILE A 48 2.96 -14.14 1.94
C ILE A 48 3.26 -14.61 0.51
N LEU A 49 4.03 -13.84 -0.27
CA LEU A 49 4.42 -14.29 -1.61
C LEU A 49 5.31 -15.52 -1.56
N TYR A 50 6.27 -15.57 -0.62
CA TYR A 50 7.20 -16.67 -0.47
C TYR A 50 6.51 -18.03 -0.26
N ILE A 51 5.38 -18.04 0.45
CA ILE A 51 4.58 -19.27 0.67
C ILE A 51 4.11 -19.91 -0.64
N GLY A 52 3.79 -19.11 -1.66
CA GLY A 52 3.10 -19.60 -2.86
C GLY A 52 3.84 -19.46 -4.18
N ASN A 53 4.71 -18.46 -4.32
CA ASN A 53 5.32 -18.08 -5.60
C ASN A 53 6.82 -17.70 -5.48
N GLY A 54 7.45 -17.89 -4.32
CA GLY A 54 8.88 -17.62 -4.13
C GLY A 54 9.21 -16.15 -3.86
N TRP A 55 10.39 -15.71 -4.31
CA TRP A 55 10.96 -14.42 -3.91
C TRP A 55 10.58 -13.28 -4.85
N LEU A 56 10.33 -12.10 -4.27
CA LEU A 56 10.33 -10.83 -5.01
C LEU A 56 11.77 -10.41 -5.33
N PRO A 57 12.05 -9.95 -6.56
CA PRO A 57 13.34 -9.36 -6.87
C PRO A 57 13.52 -8.04 -6.14
N LEU A 58 14.76 -7.67 -5.85
CA LEU A 58 15.09 -6.52 -4.98
C LEU A 58 14.51 -5.19 -5.49
N ASN A 59 14.48 -5.00 -6.81
CA ASN A 59 13.88 -3.82 -7.43
C ASN A 59 12.36 -3.76 -7.24
N ALA A 60 11.66 -4.90 -7.27
CA ALA A 60 10.23 -4.95 -6.94
C ALA A 60 9.99 -4.67 -5.45
N ILE A 61 10.80 -5.21 -4.54
CA ILE A 61 10.73 -4.89 -3.10
C ILE A 61 10.90 -3.40 -2.86
N LEU A 62 11.90 -2.79 -3.49
CA LEU A 62 12.16 -1.36 -3.37
C LEU A 62 10.97 -0.55 -3.91
N LEU A 63 10.41 -0.93 -5.06
CA LEU A 63 9.23 -0.29 -5.62
C LEU A 63 8.04 -0.35 -4.67
N ILE A 64 7.75 -1.52 -4.06
CA ILE A 64 6.67 -1.68 -3.07
C ILE A 64 6.89 -0.75 -1.88
N PHE A 65 8.07 -0.78 -1.28
CA PHE A 65 8.36 0.01 -0.09
C PHE A 65 8.26 1.52 -0.36
N VAL A 66 8.86 1.98 -1.46
CA VAL A 66 8.88 3.40 -1.82
C VAL A 66 7.49 3.89 -2.22
N SER A 67 6.74 3.12 -3.01
CA SER A 67 5.37 3.48 -3.36
C SER A 67 4.49 3.58 -2.13
N HIS A 68 4.61 2.63 -1.19
CA HIS A 68 3.83 2.62 0.05
C HIS A 68 4.13 3.86 0.89
N LEU A 69 5.41 4.20 1.03
CA LEU A 69 5.87 5.38 1.77
C LEU A 69 5.30 6.68 1.17
N ILE A 70 5.25 6.80 -0.16
CA ILE A 70 4.72 7.98 -0.85
C ILE A 70 3.19 8.06 -0.72
N LEU A 71 2.49 6.95 -0.95
CA LEU A 71 1.03 6.91 -0.92
C LEU A 71 0.49 7.18 0.51
N ASP A 72 1.08 6.56 1.53
CA ASP A 72 0.64 6.68 2.92
C ASP A 72 0.90 8.04 3.57
N LYS A 73 1.76 8.87 2.97
CA LYS A 73 1.82 10.30 3.33
C LYS A 73 0.53 11.03 3.00
N ARG A 74 -0.34 10.45 2.16
CA ARG A 74 -1.65 10.95 1.73
C ARG A 74 -1.63 12.30 1.00
N VAL A 75 -0.47 12.93 0.80
CA VAL A 75 -0.37 14.21 0.06
C VAL A 75 -0.89 14.03 -1.36
N PHE A 76 -0.38 13.01 -2.07
CA PHE A 76 -0.82 12.67 -3.42
C PHE A 76 -2.30 12.27 -3.46
N VAL A 77 -2.73 11.36 -2.58
CA VAL A 77 -4.11 10.85 -2.59
C VAL A 77 -5.12 11.95 -2.26
N VAL A 78 -4.84 12.80 -1.26
CA VAL A 78 -5.70 13.95 -0.92
C VAL A 78 -5.78 14.93 -2.08
N TRP A 79 -4.65 15.21 -2.74
CA TRP A 79 -4.65 16.03 -3.94
C TRP A 79 -5.49 15.40 -5.05
N TRP A 80 -5.36 14.09 -5.30
CA TRP A 80 -6.12 13.37 -6.32
C TRP A 80 -7.62 13.42 -6.06
N VAL A 81 -8.03 13.11 -4.83
CA VAL A 81 -9.45 13.09 -4.45
C VAL A 81 -10.08 14.49 -4.55
N LYS A 82 -9.34 15.54 -4.19
CA LYS A 82 -9.84 16.92 -4.26
C LYS A 82 -9.86 17.49 -5.68
N ASN A 83 -8.79 17.28 -6.46
CA ASN A 83 -8.59 17.97 -7.74
C ASN A 83 -9.05 17.14 -8.94
N ILE A 84 -8.92 15.82 -8.88
CA ILE A 84 -9.32 14.94 -9.99
C ILE A 84 -10.73 14.39 -9.78
N MET A 85 -11.02 13.89 -8.58
CA MET A 85 -12.35 13.33 -8.28
C MET A 85 -13.38 14.39 -7.88
N GLY A 86 -12.94 15.61 -7.57
CA GLY A 86 -13.82 16.74 -7.22
C GLY A 86 -14.61 16.55 -5.91
N ALA A 87 -14.12 15.70 -5.00
CA ALA A 87 -14.85 15.39 -3.76
C ALA A 87 -14.89 16.60 -2.81
N LYS A 88 -16.09 16.93 -2.31
CA LYS A 88 -16.31 17.97 -1.30
C LYS A 88 -16.00 17.44 0.10
N GLU A 89 -15.69 18.33 1.05
CA GLU A 89 -15.14 17.97 2.37
C GLU A 89 -15.95 16.91 3.14
N LYS A 90 -17.28 16.92 3.02
CA LYS A 90 -18.17 15.94 3.69
C LYS A 90 -17.97 14.49 3.20
N ASP A 91 -17.59 14.29 1.95
CA ASP A 91 -17.46 12.97 1.31
C ASP A 91 -15.99 12.53 1.19
N ALA A 92 -15.05 13.43 1.44
CA ALA A 92 -13.63 13.21 1.16
C ALA A 92 -12.99 12.10 2.02
N GLY A 93 -13.47 11.86 3.25
CA GLY A 93 -12.80 10.96 4.20
C GLY A 93 -12.73 9.51 3.72
N TRP A 94 -13.88 8.91 3.36
CA TRP A 94 -13.93 7.53 2.88
C TRP A 94 -13.36 7.40 1.46
N LEU A 95 -13.55 8.41 0.61
CA LEU A 95 -12.97 8.46 -0.74
C LEU A 95 -11.44 8.47 -0.70
N ILE A 96 -10.83 9.21 0.24
CA ILE A 96 -9.37 9.18 0.46
C ILE A 96 -8.92 7.76 0.80
N ILE A 97 -9.64 7.05 1.66
CA ILE A 97 -9.28 5.67 2.02
C ILE A 97 -9.40 4.74 0.81
N ILE A 98 -10.50 4.80 0.06
CA ILE A 98 -10.69 3.92 -1.10
C ILE A 98 -9.69 4.24 -2.22
N ALA A 99 -9.47 5.52 -2.53
CA ALA A 99 -8.50 5.92 -3.55
C ALA A 99 -7.08 5.51 -3.16
N ASP A 100 -6.70 5.70 -1.90
CA ASP A 100 -5.42 5.24 -1.35
C ASP A 100 -5.20 3.75 -1.63
N GLN A 101 -6.18 2.92 -1.31
CA GLN A 101 -6.09 1.47 -1.45
C GLN A 101 -6.08 1.02 -2.92
N ILE A 102 -6.83 1.70 -3.79
CA ILE A 102 -6.79 1.45 -5.23
C ILE A 102 -5.39 1.73 -5.78
N PHE A 103 -4.72 2.82 -5.38
CA PHE A 103 -3.36 3.09 -5.83
C PHE A 103 -2.37 2.03 -5.37
N HIS A 104 -2.49 1.54 -4.14
CA HIS A 104 -1.67 0.42 -3.67
C HIS A 104 -1.90 -0.84 -4.53
N ILE A 105 -3.16 -1.21 -4.80
CA ILE A 105 -3.51 -2.37 -5.63
C ILE A 105 -2.99 -2.22 -7.07
N ILE A 106 -3.03 -1.01 -7.65
CA ILE A 106 -2.44 -0.74 -8.97
C ILE A 106 -0.94 -1.04 -8.98
N VAL A 107 -0.21 -0.64 -7.94
CA VAL A 107 1.22 -0.95 -7.82
C VAL A 107 1.45 -2.46 -7.75
N LEU A 108 0.65 -3.19 -6.96
CA LEU A 108 0.76 -4.65 -6.88
C LEU A 108 0.48 -5.32 -8.23
N GLY A 109 -0.53 -4.83 -8.96
CA GLY A 109 -0.85 -5.28 -10.31
C GLY A 109 0.29 -5.05 -11.29
N ALA A 110 0.88 -3.85 -11.27
CA ALA A 110 2.04 -3.50 -12.10
C ALA A 110 3.25 -4.40 -11.81
N ILE A 111 3.48 -4.73 -10.53
CA ILE A 111 4.58 -5.61 -10.13
C ILE A 111 4.31 -7.05 -10.57
N ALA A 112 3.11 -7.56 -10.32
CA ALA A 112 2.74 -8.90 -10.79
C ALA A 112 2.87 -9.00 -12.31
N HIS A 113 2.50 -7.94 -13.04
CA HIS A 113 2.59 -7.92 -14.49
C HIS A 113 4.04 -7.89 -14.99
N TYR A 114 4.86 -6.96 -14.51
CA TYR A 114 6.19 -6.74 -15.06
C TYR A 114 7.18 -7.88 -14.73
N TRP A 115 7.05 -8.53 -13.57
CA TRP A 115 8.00 -9.58 -13.14
C TRP A 115 7.50 -11.02 -13.30
N TYR A 116 6.18 -11.24 -13.45
CA TYR A 116 5.60 -12.59 -13.39
C TYR A 116 4.50 -12.84 -14.44
N SER A 117 4.42 -12.03 -15.50
CA SER A 117 3.63 -12.33 -16.72
C SER A 117 4.44 -13.04 -17.78
#